data_AF-A0A3M1L247-F1
#
_entry.id   AF-A0A3M1L247-F1
#
_cell.length_a   1.000
_cell.length_b   1.000
_cell.length_c   1.000
_cell.angle_alpha   90.00
_cell.angle_beta   90.00
_cell.angle_gamma   90.00
#
_symmetry.space_group_name_H-M   'P 1'
#
loop_
_entity.id
_entity.type
_entity.pdbx_description
1 polymer ?
#
loop_
_entity_poly.entity_id
_entity_poly.type
_entity_poly.pdbx_seq_one_letter_code
_entity_poly.pdbx_strand_id
1 'polypeptide(L)'
;RQEPERHCYFAYPEDYATTELGYDDHGRFQHRARRSAFEIIFVYRPEEGVLEIHGRGGHRQIAELQEIFCTHILGLERLPDDQGRVPYDLSMLKDRNFRFKTDPQDGIRAVYVRELTFVLPGDRRRRIMVSADAGGECPRAVYDLLEEVTDRSGHALRLLHPAQAKLQVVFAPQNGERPKSLTFEVKYPDRCTLRDDPLDQLCKKYLVRWGIARD
;
A
#
# COMPACT_ATOMS: atom_id res chain seq x y z
N ARG A 1 -6.16 -24.80 15.68
CA ARG A 1 -4.73 -25.09 15.39
C ARG A 1 -3.94 -24.71 16.64
N GLN A 2 -2.93 -25.50 17.02
CA GLN A 2 -2.15 -25.23 18.24
C GLN A 2 -1.19 -24.04 18.06
N GLU A 3 -0.81 -23.71 16.82
CA GLU A 3 -0.07 -22.50 16.44
C GLU A 3 -0.77 -21.89 15.22
N PRO A 4 -1.51 -20.78 15.38
CA PRO A 4 -2.14 -20.10 14.26
C PRO A 4 -1.14 -19.16 13.55
N GLU A 5 -1.14 -19.17 12.22
CA GLU A 5 -0.32 -18.27 11.37
C GLU A 5 -0.62 -16.77 11.62
N ARG A 6 -1.79 -16.46 12.20
CA ARG A 6 -2.22 -15.11 12.55
C ARG A 6 -3.10 -15.09 13.80
N HIS A 7 -2.98 -14.04 14.60
CA HIS A 7 -3.83 -13.76 15.75
C HIS A 7 -4.72 -12.54 15.46
N CYS A 8 -6.03 -12.70 15.63
CA CYS A 8 -7.00 -11.61 15.44
C CYS A 8 -7.53 -11.14 16.80
N TYR A 9 -7.42 -9.85 17.09
CA TYR A 9 -7.96 -9.22 18.30
C TYR A 9 -9.03 -8.19 17.91
N PHE A 10 -10.14 -8.21 18.63
CA PHE A 10 -11.29 -7.35 18.37
C PHE A 10 -11.50 -6.43 19.57
N ALA A 11 -11.55 -5.12 19.33
CA ALA A 11 -11.83 -4.11 20.33
C ALA A 11 -13.06 -3.31 19.95
N TYR A 12 -13.88 -2.98 20.96
CA TYR A 12 -15.14 -2.25 20.81
C TYR A 12 -15.17 -0.99 21.69
N PRO A 13 -14.31 0.01 21.44
CA PRO A 13 -14.33 1.27 22.19
C PRO A 13 -15.68 2.00 22.03
N GLU A 14 -16.08 2.70 23.08
CA GLU A 14 -17.22 3.62 23.07
C GLU A 14 -16.88 4.85 22.20
N ASP A 15 -17.79 5.22 21.30
CA ASP A 15 -17.76 6.42 20.47
C ASP A 15 -18.34 7.62 21.24
N TYR A 16 -18.15 8.82 20.72
CA TYR A 16 -18.75 10.03 21.28
C TYR A 16 -20.27 9.89 21.37
N ALA A 17 -20.84 10.36 22.48
CA ALA A 17 -22.28 10.37 22.66
C ALA A 17 -22.93 11.26 21.58
N THR A 18 -23.80 10.67 20.78
CA THR A 18 -24.60 11.38 19.77
C THR A 18 -26.04 11.52 20.26
N THR A 19 -26.67 12.65 19.98
CA THR A 19 -28.10 12.84 20.23
C THR A 19 -28.88 12.42 19.00
N GLU A 20 -29.62 11.32 19.10
CA GLU A 20 -30.59 10.93 18.08
C GLU A 20 -31.96 11.51 18.40
N LEU A 21 -32.63 12.05 17.38
CA LEU A 21 -34.02 12.45 17.45
C LEU A 21 -34.88 11.24 17.09
N GLY A 22 -35.80 10.86 17.98
CA GLY A 22 -36.67 9.72 17.74
C GLY A 22 -37.95 9.80 18.56
N TYR A 23 -38.80 8.80 18.40
CA TYR A 23 -39.99 8.63 19.22
C TYR A 23 -39.75 7.48 20.20
N ASP A 24 -40.23 7.62 21.44
CA ASP A 24 -40.24 6.51 22.39
C ASP A 24 -41.29 5.45 22.01
N ASP A 25 -41.35 4.35 22.75
CA ASP A 25 -42.31 3.26 22.53
C ASP A 25 -43.78 3.71 22.72
N HIS A 26 -44.01 4.93 23.21
CA HIS A 26 -45.32 5.57 23.35
C HIS A 26 -45.58 6.64 22.29
N GLY A 27 -44.73 6.76 21.27
CA GLY A 27 -44.88 7.71 20.17
C GLY A 27 -44.60 9.17 20.56
N ARG A 28 -43.92 9.43 21.68
CA ARG A 28 -43.53 10.79 22.10
C ARG A 28 -42.14 11.13 21.57
N PHE A 29 -42.03 12.31 20.99
CA PHE A 29 -40.76 12.82 20.47
C PHE A 29 -39.77 13.08 21.61
N GLN A 30 -38.56 12.53 21.50
CA GLN A 30 -37.51 12.70 22.51
C GLN A 30 -36.12 12.78 21.89
N HIS A 31 -35.23 13.46 22.60
CA HIS A 31 -33.78 13.41 22.36
C HIS A 31 -33.21 12.24 23.16
N ARG A 32 -32.65 11.24 22.49
CA ARG A 32 -31.98 10.12 23.16
C ARG A 32 -30.48 10.23 22.98
N ALA A 33 -29.75 10.32 24.09
CA ALA A 33 -28.31 10.15 24.06
C ALA A 33 -27.98 8.69 23.71
N ARG A 34 -27.29 8.49 22.60
CA ARG A 34 -26.81 7.19 22.15
C ARG A 34 -25.29 7.16 22.24
N ARG A 35 -24.78 6.17 22.95
CA ARG A 35 -23.35 5.84 23.03
C ARG A 35 -23.14 4.60 22.18
N SER A 36 -22.71 4.81 20.94
CA SER A 36 -22.40 3.70 20.03
C SER A 36 -21.00 3.19 20.33
N ALA A 37 -20.72 1.91 20.07
CA ALA A 37 -19.35 1.42 19.98
C ALA A 37 -18.97 1.27 18.51
N PHE A 38 -17.69 1.32 18.20
CA PHE A 38 -17.16 0.97 16.89
C PHE A 38 -16.12 -0.15 17.01
N GLU A 39 -15.97 -0.92 15.93
CA GLU A 39 -15.05 -2.06 15.92
C GLU A 39 -13.66 -1.64 15.43
N ILE A 40 -12.63 -2.16 16.10
CA ILE A 40 -11.25 -2.16 15.66
C ILE A 40 -10.77 -3.61 15.63
N ILE A 41 -10.17 -4.02 14.52
CA ILE A 41 -9.59 -5.36 14.35
C ILE A 41 -8.07 -5.23 14.23
N PHE A 42 -7.34 -5.93 15.07
CA PHE A 42 -5.89 -6.10 14.97
C PHE A 42 -5.60 -7.49 14.43
N VAL A 43 -4.78 -7.58 13.38
CA VAL A 43 -4.29 -8.84 12.84
C VAL A 43 -2.78 -8.86 13.01
N TYR A 44 -2.30 -9.74 13.88
CA TYR A 44 -0.88 -9.90 14.19
C TYR A 44 -0.35 -11.21 13.62
N ARG A 45 0.75 -11.14 12.85
CA ARG A 45 1.49 -12.29 12.31
C ARG A 45 2.85 -12.39 13.00
N PRO A 46 3.02 -13.25 14.03
CA PRO A 46 4.23 -13.27 14.86
C PRO A 46 5.51 -13.57 14.09
N GLU A 47 5.47 -14.50 13.13
CA GLU A 47 6.65 -14.90 12.35
C GLU A 47 7.18 -13.76 11.47
N GLU A 48 6.29 -12.92 10.94
CA GLU A 48 6.64 -11.78 10.08
C GLU A 48 6.87 -10.49 10.89
N GLY A 49 6.47 -10.46 12.18
CA GLY A 49 6.47 -9.24 12.98
C GLY A 49 5.48 -8.17 12.49
N VAL A 50 4.45 -8.57 11.72
CA VAL A 50 3.51 -7.64 11.09
C VAL A 50 2.26 -7.44 11.94
N LEU A 51 1.87 -6.17 12.12
CA LEU A 51 0.62 -5.76 12.75
C LEU A 51 -0.22 -4.94 11.77
N GLU A 52 -1.36 -5.49 11.36
CA GLU A 52 -2.37 -4.79 10.55
C GLU A 52 -3.52 -4.34 11.45
N ILE A 53 -4.02 -3.12 11.23
CA ILE A 53 -5.14 -2.55 12.00
C ILE A 53 -6.23 -2.11 11.03
N HIS A 54 -7.41 -2.71 11.19
CA HIS A 54 -8.64 -2.25 10.55
C HIS A 54 -9.46 -1.45 11.56
N GLY A 55 -9.55 -0.14 11.36
CA GLY A 55 -10.29 0.74 12.25
C GLY A 55 -10.53 2.11 11.62
N ARG A 56 -11.39 2.91 12.24
CA ARG A 56 -11.64 4.30 11.81
C ARG A 56 -10.55 5.20 12.36
N GLY A 57 -9.86 5.95 11.49
CA GLY A 57 -8.84 6.91 11.91
C GLY A 57 -7.88 7.30 10.80
N GLY A 58 -7.18 8.43 10.99
CA GLY A 58 -6.04 8.80 10.16
C GLY A 58 -4.74 8.17 10.69
N HIS A 59 -3.62 8.46 10.01
CA HIS A 59 -2.30 7.92 10.36
C HIS A 59 -1.93 8.09 11.85
N ARG A 60 -2.25 9.24 12.44
CA ARG A 60 -1.97 9.50 13.86
C ARG A 60 -2.72 8.52 14.79
N GLN A 61 -4.02 8.35 14.56
CA GLN A 61 -4.83 7.43 15.38
C GLN A 61 -4.37 5.98 15.22
N ILE A 62 -3.99 5.58 14.00
CA ILE A 62 -3.44 4.24 13.76
C ILE A 62 -2.12 4.03 14.53
N ALA A 63 -1.22 5.02 14.52
CA ALA A 63 0.04 4.94 15.27
C ALA A 63 -0.19 4.82 16.80
N GLU A 64 -1.14 5.58 17.34
CA GLU A 64 -1.54 5.47 18.76
C GLU A 64 -2.09 4.06 19.08
N LEU A 65 -2.90 3.48 18.19
CA LEU A 65 -3.40 2.10 18.35
C LEU A 65 -2.29 1.04 18.26
N GLN A 66 -1.29 1.23 17.39
CA GLN A 66 -0.11 0.35 17.30
C GLN A 66 0.67 0.38 18.61
N GLU A 67 0.92 1.56 19.17
CA GLU A 67 1.64 1.71 20.44
C GLU A 67 0.90 1.01 21.59
N ILE A 68 -0.42 1.19 21.69
CA ILE A 68 -1.26 0.51 22.69
C ILE A 68 -1.15 -1.01 22.52
N PHE A 69 -1.26 -1.52 21.29
CA PHE A 69 -1.18 -2.96 21.04
C PHE A 69 0.20 -3.53 21.40
N CYS A 70 1.27 -2.88 20.94
CA CYS A 70 2.64 -3.32 21.21
C CYS A 70 2.96 -3.32 22.71
N THR A 71 2.52 -2.30 23.44
CA THR A 71 2.82 -2.19 24.87
C THR A 71 1.96 -3.11 25.73
N HIS A 72 0.65 -3.17 25.48
CA HIS A 72 -0.28 -3.89 26.36
C HIS A 72 -0.53 -5.34 25.94
N ILE A 73 -0.47 -5.67 24.64
CA ILE A 73 -0.72 -7.03 24.15
C ILE A 73 0.59 -7.78 23.94
N LEU A 74 1.59 -7.15 23.32
CA LEU A 74 2.89 -7.79 23.07
C LEU A 74 3.89 -7.60 24.23
N GLY A 75 3.61 -6.72 25.19
CA GLY A 75 4.48 -6.48 26.35
C GLY A 75 5.78 -5.76 26.02
N LEU A 76 5.84 -5.03 24.90
CA LEU A 76 7.00 -4.24 24.50
C LEU A 76 7.06 -2.94 25.33
N GLU A 77 8.26 -2.45 25.66
CA GLU A 77 8.40 -1.21 26.43
C GLU A 77 7.87 0.03 25.69
N ARG A 78 7.93 -0.01 24.35
CA ARG A 78 7.44 1.03 23.43
C ARG A 78 7.24 0.42 22.06
N LEU A 79 6.53 1.14 21.19
CA LEU A 79 6.52 0.80 19.76
C LEU A 79 7.98 0.76 19.26
N PRO A 80 8.40 -0.33 18.60
CA PRO A 80 9.70 -0.36 17.94
C PRO A 80 9.80 0.84 17.01
N ASP A 81 10.94 1.53 17.07
CA ASP A 81 11.16 2.67 16.18
C ASP A 81 11.11 2.15 14.75
N ASP A 82 10.33 2.81 13.88
CA ASP A 82 10.26 2.49 12.46
C ASP A 82 11.57 2.83 11.75
N GLN A 83 12.69 3.06 12.46
CA GLN A 83 14.07 3.29 12.00
C GLN A 83 14.25 4.17 10.74
N GLY A 84 13.29 5.03 10.39
CA GLY A 84 13.23 5.64 9.06
C GLY A 84 13.25 4.62 7.91
N ARG A 85 12.81 3.38 8.16
CA ARG A 85 12.58 2.33 7.17
C ARG A 85 11.43 2.79 6.29
N VAL A 86 11.77 3.53 5.26
CA VAL A 86 10.85 3.71 4.14
C VAL A 86 10.57 2.32 3.58
N PRO A 87 9.35 1.77 3.71
CA PRO A 87 9.06 0.42 3.28
C PRO A 87 9.17 0.29 1.77
N TYR A 88 9.05 1.40 1.02
CA TYR A 88 9.22 1.43 -0.43
C TYR A 88 10.34 2.35 -0.92
N ASP A 89 11.31 1.81 -1.66
CA ASP A 89 12.29 2.57 -2.43
C ASP A 89 12.02 2.44 -3.93
N LEU A 90 11.61 3.55 -4.55
CA LEU A 90 11.28 3.60 -5.98
C LEU A 90 12.48 4.01 -6.86
N SER A 91 13.65 4.25 -6.27
CA SER A 91 14.81 4.82 -6.96
C SER A 91 15.29 3.98 -8.14
N MET A 92 15.21 2.65 -8.05
CA MET A 92 15.60 1.74 -9.12
C MET A 92 14.70 1.83 -10.37
N LEU A 93 13.46 2.30 -10.22
CA LEU A 93 12.52 2.48 -11.33
C LEU A 93 12.88 3.68 -12.21
N LYS A 94 13.93 4.43 -11.86
CA LYS A 94 14.54 5.42 -12.76
C LYS A 94 15.39 4.76 -13.82
N ASP A 95 15.92 3.57 -13.54
CA ASP A 95 16.72 2.83 -14.51
C ASP A 95 15.80 2.19 -15.54
N ARG A 96 15.82 2.75 -16.75
CA ARG A 96 15.13 2.18 -17.91
C ARG A 96 15.51 0.72 -18.18
N ASN A 97 16.71 0.30 -17.81
CA ASN A 97 17.19 -1.07 -18.00
C ASN A 97 16.85 -1.99 -16.82
N PHE A 98 16.16 -1.48 -15.80
CA PHE A 98 15.71 -2.30 -14.69
C PHE A 98 14.92 -3.51 -15.21
N ARG A 99 15.29 -4.69 -14.68
CA ARG A 99 14.70 -5.98 -15.05
C ARG A 99 13.93 -6.54 -13.86
N PHE A 100 12.62 -6.63 -14.02
CA PHE A 100 11.74 -7.32 -13.08
C PHE A 100 11.98 -8.82 -13.17
N LYS A 101 12.92 -9.34 -12.38
CA LYS A 101 13.19 -10.78 -12.33
C LYS A 101 11.98 -11.52 -11.76
N THR A 102 11.53 -12.55 -12.47
CA THR A 102 10.40 -13.40 -12.10
C THR A 102 10.81 -14.86 -12.03
N ASP A 103 10.06 -15.64 -11.26
CA ASP A 103 10.11 -17.10 -11.25
C ASP A 103 9.09 -17.62 -12.26
N PRO A 104 9.49 -18.47 -13.23
CA PRO A 104 8.56 -19.12 -14.14
C PRO A 104 7.44 -19.89 -13.43
N GLN A 105 7.69 -20.42 -12.22
CA GLN A 105 6.70 -21.18 -11.45
C GLN A 105 5.57 -20.30 -10.91
N ASP A 106 5.83 -19.01 -10.70
CA ASP A 106 4.84 -18.05 -10.21
C ASP A 106 3.92 -17.53 -11.33
N GLY A 107 4.10 -17.99 -12.58
CA GLY A 107 3.20 -17.70 -13.69
C GLY A 107 3.21 -16.23 -14.15
N ILE A 108 4.17 -15.42 -13.74
CA ILE A 108 4.30 -14.03 -14.21
C ILE A 108 4.96 -14.01 -15.59
N ARG A 109 4.23 -13.51 -16.59
CA ARG A 109 4.69 -13.38 -17.97
C ARG A 109 5.47 -12.09 -18.20
N ALA A 110 4.96 -10.97 -17.68
CA ALA A 110 5.55 -9.66 -17.89
C ALA A 110 5.19 -8.69 -16.78
N VAL A 111 6.03 -7.67 -16.61
CA VAL A 111 5.80 -6.55 -15.69
C VAL A 111 6.07 -5.26 -16.42
N TYR A 112 5.10 -4.35 -16.40
CA TYR A 112 5.18 -3.07 -17.08
C TYR A 112 5.06 -1.92 -16.08
N VAL A 113 5.91 -0.92 -16.24
CA VAL A 113 5.73 0.38 -15.57
C VAL A 113 4.75 1.18 -16.42
N ARG A 114 3.58 1.50 -15.86
CA ARG A 114 2.51 2.25 -16.53
C ARG A 114 2.55 3.74 -16.21
N GLU A 115 3.09 4.10 -15.06
CA GLU A 115 3.23 5.48 -14.63
C GLU A 115 4.41 5.64 -13.67
N LEU A 116 5.12 6.76 -13.78
CA LEU A 116 6.08 7.25 -12.79
C LEU A 116 5.76 8.70 -12.44
N THR A 117 5.69 9.00 -11.14
CA THR A 117 5.55 10.35 -10.64
C THR A 117 6.77 10.74 -9.83
N PHE A 118 7.32 11.91 -10.14
CA PHE A 118 8.49 12.48 -9.48
C PHE A 118 8.13 13.77 -8.75
N VAL A 119 8.77 13.99 -7.60
CA VAL A 119 8.76 15.29 -6.90
C VAL A 119 10.02 16.06 -7.28
N LEU A 120 9.88 17.36 -7.53
CA LEU A 120 11.01 18.22 -7.88
C LEU A 120 11.76 18.66 -6.62
N PRO A 121 13.10 18.83 -6.70
CA PRO A 121 13.89 19.44 -5.63
C PRO A 121 13.39 20.84 -5.27
N GLY A 122 13.35 21.16 -3.98
CA GLY A 122 13.03 22.50 -3.47
C GLY A 122 11.54 22.84 -3.37
N ASP A 123 10.64 22.09 -4.04
CA ASP A 123 9.19 22.32 -3.94
C ASP A 123 8.40 20.99 -3.95
N ARG A 124 7.93 20.59 -2.77
CA ARG A 124 7.13 19.37 -2.58
C ARG A 124 5.74 19.43 -3.24
N ARG A 125 5.29 20.60 -3.69
CA ARG A 125 4.00 20.78 -4.40
C ARG A 125 4.14 20.55 -5.90
N ARG A 126 5.34 20.65 -6.45
CA ARG A 126 5.60 20.41 -7.87
C ARG A 126 5.91 18.95 -8.14
N ARG A 127 5.24 18.40 -9.16
CA ARG A 127 5.41 17.01 -9.59
C ARG A 127 5.46 16.93 -11.11
N ILE A 128 6.23 15.96 -11.60
CA ILE A 128 6.16 15.50 -13.00
C ILE A 128 5.57 14.10 -12.94
N MET A 129 4.45 13.90 -13.63
CA MET A 129 3.82 12.60 -13.80
C MET A 129 3.97 12.20 -15.26
N VAL A 130 4.51 11.02 -15.49
CA VAL A 130 4.68 10.42 -16.81
C VAL A 130 3.89 9.13 -16.85
N SER A 131 2.93 9.05 -17.76
CA SER A 131 2.03 7.90 -17.92
C SER A 131 1.94 7.54 -19.39
N ALA A 132 2.03 6.25 -19.70
CA ALA A 132 1.95 5.75 -21.06
C ALA A 132 1.39 4.32 -21.09
N ASP A 133 0.81 3.94 -22.22
CA ASP A 133 0.29 2.58 -22.44
C ASP A 133 1.44 1.59 -22.74
N ALA A 134 2.27 1.32 -21.73
CA ALA A 134 3.37 0.36 -21.82
C ALA A 134 2.88 -1.10 -21.87
N GLY A 135 2.79 -1.69 -23.06
CA GLY A 135 2.34 -3.08 -23.27
C GLY A 135 3.39 -3.96 -23.95
N GLY A 136 2.95 -5.08 -24.53
CA GLY A 136 3.83 -6.03 -25.21
C GLY A 136 4.59 -5.43 -26.40
N GLU A 137 3.94 -4.56 -27.19
CA GLU A 137 4.57 -3.89 -28.34
C GLU A 137 5.49 -2.74 -27.91
N CYS A 138 5.13 -2.03 -26.85
CA CYS A 138 5.85 -0.84 -26.38
C CYS A 138 6.19 -0.93 -24.87
N PRO A 139 7.01 -1.91 -24.43
CA PRO A 139 7.24 -2.19 -23.01
C PRO A 139 7.94 -1.06 -22.25
N ARG A 140 8.56 -0.12 -22.98
CA ARG A 140 9.34 1.00 -22.44
C ARG A 140 8.70 2.37 -22.69
N ALA A 141 7.44 2.42 -23.13
CA ALA A 141 6.76 3.68 -23.49
C ALA A 141 6.82 4.77 -22.40
N VAL A 142 6.73 4.39 -21.11
CA VAL A 142 6.86 5.35 -20.00
C VAL A 142 8.27 5.95 -19.93
N TYR A 143 9.30 5.15 -20.20
CA TYR A 143 10.69 5.61 -20.19
C TYR A 143 11.03 6.45 -21.43
N ASP A 144 10.48 6.10 -22.59
CA ASP A 144 10.58 6.92 -23.81
C ASP A 144 10.02 8.33 -23.58
N LEU A 145 8.83 8.40 -23.00
CA LEU A 145 8.21 9.68 -22.66
C LEU A 145 8.95 10.40 -21.54
N LEU A 146 9.49 9.67 -20.56
CA LEU A 146 10.27 10.26 -19.46
C LEU A 146 11.52 10.98 -19.98
N GLU A 147 12.26 10.35 -20.89
CA GLU A 147 13.43 10.94 -21.54
C GLU A 147 13.05 12.23 -22.28
N GLU A 148 11.99 12.20 -23.09
CA GLU A 148 11.49 13.38 -23.81
C GLU A 148 11.12 14.53 -22.86
N VAL A 149 10.42 14.23 -21.76
CA VAL A 149 10.04 15.24 -20.76
C VAL A 149 11.27 15.80 -20.04
N THR A 150 12.24 14.97 -19.66
CA THR A 150 13.45 15.42 -18.97
C THR A 150 14.33 16.28 -19.87
N ASP A 151 14.46 15.91 -21.15
CA ASP A 151 15.25 16.66 -22.13
C ASP A 151 14.64 18.04 -22.40
N ARG A 152 13.30 18.12 -22.56
CA ARG A 152 12.60 19.38 -22.80
C ARG A 152 12.56 20.31 -21.59
N SER A 153 12.47 19.74 -20.38
CA SER A 153 12.37 20.52 -19.15
C SER A 153 13.73 20.96 -18.59
N GLY A 154 14.83 20.42 -19.11
CA GLY A 154 16.18 20.65 -18.59
C GLY A 154 16.42 20.05 -17.20
N HIS A 155 15.51 19.21 -16.71
CA HIS A 155 15.67 18.53 -15.43
C HIS A 155 16.46 17.24 -15.62
N ALA A 156 17.65 17.18 -15.01
CA ALA A 156 18.41 15.94 -14.94
C ALA A 156 17.62 14.89 -14.14
N LEU A 157 17.25 13.76 -14.75
CA LEU A 157 16.50 12.67 -14.13
C LEU A 157 17.13 12.23 -12.80
N ARG A 158 18.47 12.29 -12.68
CA ARG A 158 19.21 11.97 -11.45
C ARG A 158 18.74 12.79 -10.24
N LEU A 159 18.36 14.06 -10.44
CA LEU A 159 17.92 14.97 -9.38
C LEU A 159 16.44 14.79 -8.99
N LEU A 160 15.66 14.07 -9.79
CA LEU A 160 14.25 13.82 -9.50
C LEU A 160 14.09 12.66 -8.52
N HIS A 161 13.22 12.84 -7.52
CA HIS A 161 12.89 11.79 -6.56
C HIS A 161 11.57 11.10 -6.95
N PRO A 162 11.58 9.78 -7.22
CA PRO A 162 10.37 9.05 -7.56
C PRO A 162 9.49 8.93 -6.31
N ALA A 163 8.26 9.39 -6.41
CA ALA A 163 7.30 9.44 -5.32
C ALA A 163 6.17 8.42 -5.49
N GLN A 164 5.88 8.01 -6.71
CA GLN A 164 4.86 7.00 -7.00
C GLN A 164 5.19 6.26 -8.29
N ALA A 165 4.84 4.98 -8.33
CA ALA A 165 4.89 4.14 -9.52
C ALA A 165 3.60 3.34 -9.65
N LYS A 166 3.09 3.22 -10.88
CA LYS A 166 2.00 2.30 -11.23
C LYS A 166 2.58 1.14 -12.00
N LEU A 167 2.43 -0.06 -11.46
CA LEU A 167 2.93 -1.29 -12.03
C LEU A 167 1.77 -2.15 -12.51
N GLN A 168 1.95 -2.79 -13.66
CA GLN A 168 1.05 -3.83 -14.12
C GLN A 168 1.82 -5.14 -14.26
N VAL A 169 1.32 -6.18 -13.60
CA VAL A 169 1.81 -7.56 -13.71
C VAL A 169 0.85 -8.34 -14.58
N VAL A 170 1.37 -8.97 -15.63
CA VAL A 170 0.61 -9.82 -16.56
C VAL A 170 0.96 -11.27 -16.28
N PHE A 171 -0.07 -12.08 -16.01
CA PHE A 171 0.06 -13.49 -15.69
C PHE A 171 -0.16 -14.34 -16.94
N ALA A 172 0.49 -15.50 -16.98
CA ALA A 172 0.26 -16.51 -17.99
C ALA A 172 -1.18 -17.05 -17.88
N PRO A 173 -1.83 -17.35 -19.02
CA PRO A 173 -3.15 -17.98 -18.99
C PRO A 173 -3.05 -19.36 -18.34
N GLN A 174 -3.97 -19.65 -17.42
CA GLN A 174 -4.14 -20.99 -16.84
C GLN A 174 -5.36 -21.66 -17.46
N ASN A 175 -5.25 -22.93 -17.83
CA ASN A 175 -6.37 -23.78 -18.27
C ASN A 175 -7.24 -23.19 -19.40
N GLY A 176 -6.66 -22.45 -20.34
CA GLY A 176 -7.38 -21.85 -21.47
C GLY A 176 -8.16 -20.57 -21.13
N GLU A 177 -8.04 -20.04 -19.91
CA GLU A 177 -8.63 -18.74 -19.55
C GLU A 177 -7.88 -17.57 -20.20
N ARG A 178 -8.56 -16.42 -20.30
CA ARG A 178 -7.92 -15.18 -20.74
C ARG A 178 -6.78 -14.79 -19.80
N PRO A 179 -5.67 -14.23 -20.32
CA PRO A 179 -4.58 -13.73 -19.50
C PRO A 179 -5.11 -12.71 -18.48
N LYS A 180 -4.81 -12.94 -17.19
CA LYS A 180 -5.16 -12.01 -16.11
C LYS A 180 -4.04 -10.99 -15.97
N SER A 181 -4.40 -9.77 -15.58
CA SER A 181 -3.42 -8.74 -15.21
C SER A 181 -3.84 -8.08 -13.91
N LEU A 182 -2.88 -7.77 -13.06
CA LEU A 182 -3.08 -7.01 -11.84
C LEU A 182 -2.34 -5.68 -11.99
N THR A 183 -3.04 -4.58 -11.76
CA THR A 183 -2.44 -3.24 -11.75
C THR A 183 -2.52 -2.67 -10.36
N PHE A 184 -1.40 -2.17 -9.84
CA PHE A 184 -1.33 -1.60 -8.51
C PHE A 184 -0.38 -0.40 -8.48
N GLU A 185 -0.53 0.40 -7.44
CA GLU A 185 0.26 1.61 -7.22
C GLU A 185 1.09 1.44 -5.95
N VAL A 186 2.35 1.87 -6.02
CA VAL A 186 3.26 2.00 -4.88
C VAL A 186 3.65 3.46 -4.77
N LYS A 187 3.46 4.05 -3.59
CA LYS A 187 3.68 5.46 -3.33
C LYS A 187 4.53 5.62 -2.07
N TYR A 188 5.60 6.38 -2.23
CA TYR A 188 6.50 6.76 -1.16
C TYR A 188 5.76 7.60 -0.10
N PRO A 189 6.02 7.39 1.21
CA PRO A 189 6.95 6.38 1.74
C PRO A 189 6.35 4.98 1.88
N ASP A 190 5.05 4.84 2.10
CA ASP A 190 4.44 3.68 2.78
C ASP A 190 3.12 3.18 2.18
N ARG A 191 2.68 3.70 1.04
CA ARG A 191 1.38 3.34 0.47
C ARG A 191 1.52 2.34 -0.66
N CYS A 192 0.75 1.26 -0.58
CA CYS A 192 0.55 0.34 -1.69
C CYS A 192 -0.93 -0.02 -1.81
N THR A 193 -1.43 -0.19 -3.04
CA THR A 193 -2.83 -0.56 -3.29
C THR A 193 -3.06 -2.08 -3.34
N LEU A 194 -2.01 -2.89 -3.16
CA LEU A 194 -2.13 -4.35 -3.07
C LEU A 194 -2.89 -4.73 -1.80
N ARG A 195 -3.83 -5.66 -1.96
CA ARG A 195 -4.66 -6.22 -0.89
C ARG A 195 -4.10 -7.56 -0.42
N ASP A 196 -4.97 -8.46 0.04
CA ASP A 196 -4.59 -9.77 0.58
C ASP A 196 -5.10 -10.95 -0.25
N ASP A 197 -5.58 -10.69 -1.47
CA ASP A 197 -5.92 -11.73 -2.43
C ASP A 197 -4.65 -12.48 -2.90
N PRO A 198 -4.74 -13.73 -3.39
CA PRO A 198 -3.57 -14.54 -3.74
C PRO A 198 -2.60 -13.89 -4.74
N LEU A 199 -3.12 -13.18 -5.74
CA LEU A 199 -2.29 -12.46 -6.71
C LEU A 199 -1.63 -11.22 -6.09
N ASP A 200 -2.30 -10.56 -5.16
CA ASP A 200 -1.76 -9.40 -4.46
C ASP A 200 -0.61 -9.81 -3.53
N GLN A 201 -0.77 -10.92 -2.80
CA GLN A 201 0.30 -11.50 -1.98
C GLN A 201 1.50 -11.93 -2.82
N LEU A 202 1.26 -12.50 -4.01
CA LEU A 202 2.32 -12.79 -4.96
C LEU A 202 3.05 -11.51 -5.40
N CYS A 203 2.33 -10.44 -5.71
CA CYS A 203 2.96 -9.16 -6.05
C CYS A 203 3.72 -8.54 -4.87
N LYS A 204 3.24 -8.67 -3.62
CA LYS A 204 3.96 -8.24 -2.41
C LYS A 204 5.33 -8.95 -2.30
N LYS A 205 5.36 -10.29 -2.46
CA LYS A 205 6.60 -11.10 -2.55
C LYS A 205 7.55 -10.55 -3.62
N TYR A 206 7.03 -10.16 -4.77
CA TYR A 206 7.86 -9.63 -5.86
C TYR A 206 8.37 -8.22 -5.62
N LEU A 207 7.63 -7.36 -4.92
CA LEU A 207 8.12 -6.03 -4.55
C LEU A 207 9.39 -6.14 -3.70
N VAL A 208 9.43 -7.09 -2.76
CA VAL A 208 10.62 -7.41 -1.97
C VAL A 208 11.75 -7.92 -2.88
N ARG A 209 11.45 -8.90 -3.74
CA ARG A 209 12.45 -9.50 -4.65
C ARG A 209 13.05 -8.49 -5.64
N TRP A 210 12.29 -7.48 -6.03
CA TRP A 210 12.75 -6.40 -6.89
C TRP A 210 13.50 -5.33 -6.12
N GLY A 211 13.57 -5.41 -4.79
CA GLY A 211 14.17 -4.40 -3.91
C GLY A 211 13.36 -3.10 -3.85
N ILE A 212 12.11 -3.13 -4.29
CA ILE A 212 11.18 -2.01 -4.21
C ILE A 212 10.59 -1.94 -2.80
N ALA A 213 10.21 -3.09 -2.24
CA ALA A 213 9.87 -3.22 -0.83
C ALA A 213 11.08 -3.72 -0.05
N ARG A 214 11.18 -3.36 1.23
CA ARG A 214 12.14 -3.97 2.16
C ARG A 214 11.52 -5.20 2.83
N ASP A 215 12.38 -6.17 3.17
CA ASP A 215 12.08 -7.29 4.09
C ASP A 215 11.89 -6.80 5.54
#